data_AF-A0A822AJC0-F1
#
_entry.id   AF-A0A822AJC0-F1
#
_cell.length_a   1.000
_cell.length_b   1.000
_cell.length_c   1.000
_cell.angle_alpha   90.00
_cell.angle_beta   90.00
_cell.angle_gamma   90.00
#
_symmetry.space_group_name_H-M   'P 1'
#
loop_
_entity.id
_entity.type
_entity.pdbx_description
1 polymer ?
#
loop_
_entity_poly.entity_id
_entity_poly.type
_entity_poly.pdbx_seq_one_letter_code
_entity_poly.pdbx_strand_id
1 'polypeptide(L)'
;AGSISTACPTNVCTYSTWYTLTSSGYYGVEHVDINCTQTLSNFTAQIVVQRNLGATFAKQYNTFWSNTVIETQTNGTSEITYMWTIIPGQTIAGSGFPYFIEAQFQLTGQNQTVSNDTYSIVIVDVCYGQTLTQTGHF
;
A
#
# COMPACT_ATOMS: atom_id res chain seq x y z
N ALA A 1 42.10 -4.66 9.02
CA ALA A 1 40.68 -4.34 9.26
C ALA A 1 39.85 -5.33 8.46
N GLY A 2 39.14 -6.24 9.13
CA GLY A 2 38.28 -7.21 8.45
C GLY A 2 36.94 -6.56 8.15
N SER A 3 36.53 -6.54 6.88
CA SER A 3 35.19 -6.13 6.47
C SER A 3 34.21 -7.25 6.85
N ILE A 4 33.32 -6.98 7.81
CA ILE A 4 32.13 -7.81 8.02
C ILE A 4 31.18 -7.48 6.88
N SER A 5 31.19 -8.31 5.84
CA SER A 5 30.11 -8.35 4.86
C SER A 5 28.92 -9.02 5.54
N THR A 6 28.04 -8.23 6.16
CA THR A 6 26.70 -8.72 6.52
C THR A 6 25.92 -8.87 5.21
N ALA A 7 25.90 -10.09 4.68
CA ALA A 7 25.06 -10.46 3.54
C ALA A 7 23.62 -9.99 3.82
N CYS A 8 23.00 -9.33 2.85
CA CYS A 8 21.68 -8.79 3.05
C CYS A 8 20.62 -9.92 2.96
N PRO A 9 19.52 -9.85 3.72
CA PRO A 9 18.51 -10.91 3.74
C PRO A 9 17.77 -10.98 2.41
N THR A 10 17.35 -12.19 2.01
CA THR A 10 16.63 -12.44 0.74
C THR A 10 15.14 -12.13 0.80
N ASN A 11 14.55 -12.02 2.00
CA ASN A 11 13.14 -11.66 2.20
C ASN A 11 13.06 -10.31 2.90
N VAL A 12 12.91 -9.26 2.11
CA VAL A 12 13.02 -7.87 2.58
C VAL A 12 11.71 -7.37 3.20
N CYS A 13 10.56 -7.82 2.68
CA CYS A 13 9.24 -7.41 3.14
C CYS A 13 8.21 -8.54 3.09
N THR A 14 7.22 -8.45 3.98
CA THR A 14 6.00 -9.28 4.01
C THR A 14 4.78 -8.37 3.94
N TYR A 15 3.68 -8.91 3.42
CA TYR A 15 2.45 -8.17 3.16
C TYR A 15 1.24 -8.96 3.65
N SER A 16 0.27 -8.27 4.25
CA SER A 16 -1.06 -8.83 4.53
C SER A 16 -2.12 -7.83 4.14
N THR A 17 -3.25 -8.34 3.67
CA THR A 17 -4.39 -7.52 3.25
C THR A 17 -5.63 -7.92 4.00
N TRP A 18 -6.51 -6.94 4.21
CA TRP A 18 -7.86 -7.17 4.70
C TRP A 18 -8.80 -6.09 4.20
N TYR A 19 -10.09 -6.41 4.25
CA TYR A 19 -11.17 -5.51 3.89
C TYR A 19 -12.15 -5.38 5.06
N THR A 20 -12.61 -4.16 5.32
CA THR A 20 -13.64 -3.89 6.33
C THR A 20 -14.74 -2.98 5.77
N LEU A 21 -15.98 -3.33 6.09
CA LEU A 21 -17.12 -2.43 5.96
C LEU A 21 -17.37 -1.73 7.29
N THR A 22 -17.56 -0.41 7.25
CA THR A 22 -18.07 0.32 8.41
C THR A 22 -19.47 -0.21 8.78
N SER A 23 -19.79 -0.20 10.08
CA SER A 23 -21.05 -0.76 10.60
C SER A 23 -22.32 -0.13 10.02
N SER A 24 -22.20 1.03 9.36
CA SER A 24 -23.29 1.73 8.68
C SER A 24 -23.39 1.43 7.18
N GLY A 25 -22.43 0.68 6.61
CA GLY A 25 -22.40 0.35 5.18
C GLY A 25 -22.13 1.54 4.25
N TYR A 26 -21.75 2.70 4.79
CA TYR A 26 -21.47 3.92 4.01
C TYR A 26 -20.01 4.02 3.56
N TYR A 27 -19.12 3.20 4.13
CA TYR A 27 -17.71 3.20 3.76
C TYR A 27 -17.16 1.78 3.75
N GLY A 28 -16.34 1.50 2.74
CA GLY A 28 -15.41 0.37 2.70
C GLY A 28 -13.98 0.85 2.89
N VAL A 29 -13.15 -0.01 3.46
CA VAL A 29 -11.72 0.20 3.64
C VAL A 29 -10.98 -1.04 3.16
N GLU A 30 -10.12 -0.85 2.18
CA GLU A 30 -9.10 -1.82 1.79
C GLU A 30 -7.77 -1.44 2.44
N HIS A 31 -7.17 -2.40 3.14
CA HIS A 31 -6.00 -2.17 3.95
C HIS A 31 -4.86 -3.10 3.55
N VAL A 32 -3.65 -2.57 3.47
CA VAL A 32 -2.43 -3.36 3.27
C VAL A 32 -1.41 -3.03 4.35
N ASP A 33 -1.04 -4.04 5.13
CA ASP A 33 0.12 -4.01 6.01
C ASP A 33 1.39 -4.36 5.21
N ILE A 34 2.45 -3.62 5.47
CA ILE A 34 3.76 -3.74 4.83
C ILE A 34 4.80 -3.80 5.94
N ASN A 35 5.39 -4.97 6.17
CA ASN A 35 6.43 -5.14 7.17
C ASN A 35 7.75 -5.48 6.50
N CYS A 36 8.72 -4.57 6.61
CA CYS A 36 10.04 -4.70 6.00
C CYS A 36 11.14 -4.77 7.06
N THR A 37 12.10 -5.65 6.85
CA THR A 37 13.28 -5.79 7.71
C THR A 37 14.46 -4.95 7.23
N GLN A 38 14.39 -4.36 6.04
CA GLN A 38 15.42 -3.46 5.48
C GLN A 38 14.87 -2.10 5.10
N THR A 39 15.78 -1.13 5.03
CA THR A 39 15.47 0.22 4.55
C THR A 39 15.16 0.20 3.05
N LEU A 40 14.10 0.88 2.64
CA LEU A 40 13.70 1.02 1.25
C LEU A 40 14.09 2.40 0.72
N SER A 41 14.73 2.46 -0.45
CA SER A 41 15.02 3.72 -1.16
C SER A 41 14.00 4.05 -2.23
N ASN A 42 13.19 3.07 -2.64
CA ASN A 42 12.05 3.30 -3.51
C ASN A 42 10.85 2.50 -3.00
N PHE A 43 9.68 3.10 -3.12
CA PHE A 43 8.40 2.49 -2.76
C PHE A 43 7.30 3.15 -3.57
N THR A 44 6.50 2.33 -4.25
CA THR A 44 5.25 2.71 -4.87
C THR A 44 4.23 1.64 -4.52
N ALA A 45 3.13 2.03 -3.89
CA ALA A 45 1.98 1.17 -3.69
C ALA A 45 0.76 1.72 -4.39
N GLN A 46 -0.09 0.80 -4.84
CA GLN A 46 -1.33 1.08 -5.51
C GLN A 46 -2.42 0.16 -4.96
N ILE A 47 -3.59 0.73 -4.72
CA ILE A 47 -4.83 0.00 -4.50
C ILE A 47 -5.83 0.45 -5.57
N VAL A 48 -6.50 -0.49 -6.22
CA VAL A 48 -7.52 -0.21 -7.24
C VAL A 48 -8.82 -0.81 -6.79
N VAL A 49 -9.78 0.06 -6.48
CA VAL A 49 -11.14 -0.32 -6.12
C VAL A 49 -12.01 -0.25 -7.37
N GLN A 50 -12.51 -1.39 -7.82
CA GLN A 50 -13.47 -1.48 -8.92
C GLN A 50 -14.82 -0.92 -8.48
N ARG A 51 -15.41 -0.04 -9.27
CA ARG A 51 -16.67 0.61 -8.88
C ARG A 51 -17.84 -0.31 -9.17
N ASN A 52 -18.34 -0.97 -8.13
CA ASN A 52 -19.73 -1.42 -8.14
C ASN A 52 -20.63 -0.22 -7.81
N LEU A 53 -21.84 -0.17 -8.37
CA LEU A 53 -22.75 0.99 -8.33
C LEU A 53 -22.74 1.70 -6.97
N GLY A 54 -22.14 2.90 -6.93
CA GLY A 54 -22.14 3.77 -5.74
C GLY A 54 -20.79 3.93 -5.03
N ALA A 55 -19.75 3.15 -5.37
CA ALA A 55 -18.42 3.38 -4.82
C ALA A 55 -17.84 4.73 -5.31
N THR A 56 -17.40 5.61 -4.41
CA THR A 56 -16.71 6.88 -4.73
C THR A 56 -15.49 7.06 -3.83
N PHE A 57 -14.51 7.84 -4.28
CA PHE A 57 -13.38 8.21 -3.44
C PHE A 57 -13.84 8.85 -2.12
N ALA A 58 -13.29 8.39 -0.99
CA ALA A 58 -13.46 9.06 0.29
C ALA A 58 -12.13 9.67 0.79
N LYS A 59 -11.16 8.81 1.12
CA LYS A 59 -9.89 9.18 1.76
C LYS A 59 -8.80 8.16 1.50
N GLN A 60 -7.55 8.57 1.70
CA GLN A 60 -6.37 7.71 1.72
C GLN A 60 -5.68 7.90 3.07
N TYR A 61 -5.09 6.85 3.60
CA TYR A 61 -4.33 6.91 4.85
C TYR A 61 -3.04 6.11 4.76
N ASN A 62 -2.06 6.47 5.58
CA ASN A 62 -0.85 5.69 5.78
C ASN A 62 -0.21 5.95 7.16
N THR A 63 0.73 5.10 7.57
CA THR A 63 1.58 5.28 8.77
C THR A 63 3.04 5.56 8.48
N PHE A 64 3.40 5.84 7.24
CA PHE A 64 4.73 6.36 6.96
C PHE A 64 4.91 7.69 7.70
N TRP A 65 6.15 8.02 8.08
CA TRP A 65 6.41 9.29 8.73
C TRP A 65 5.93 10.45 7.85
N SER A 66 5.51 11.54 8.50
CA SER A 66 5.04 12.73 7.78
C SER A 66 6.10 13.17 6.76
N ASN A 67 5.70 13.31 5.50
CA ASN A 67 6.55 13.66 4.36
C ASN A 67 7.51 12.54 3.88
N THR A 68 7.23 11.27 4.14
CA THR A 68 7.97 10.17 3.50
C THR A 68 7.34 9.76 2.17
N VAL A 69 6.02 9.83 2.03
CA VAL A 69 5.29 9.45 0.82
C VAL A 69 4.40 10.58 0.30
N ILE A 70 4.20 10.61 -1.01
CA ILE A 70 3.20 11.38 -1.74
C ILE A 70 1.98 10.50 -1.92
N GLU A 71 0.81 11.02 -1.57
CA GLU A 71 -0.47 10.36 -1.81
C GLU A 71 -1.16 10.99 -3.03
N THR A 72 -1.64 10.15 -3.94
CA THR A 72 -2.46 10.60 -5.08
C THR A 72 -3.62 9.65 -5.32
N GLN A 73 -4.66 10.17 -5.95
CA GLN A 73 -5.84 9.39 -6.33
C GLN A 73 -6.36 9.78 -7.70
N THR A 74 -6.92 8.81 -8.42
CA THR A 74 -7.71 9.04 -9.63
C THR A 74 -9.08 8.41 -9.45
N ASN A 75 -10.13 9.21 -9.65
CA ASN A 75 -11.52 8.78 -9.53
C ASN A 75 -12.12 8.54 -10.93
N GLY A 76 -11.83 7.37 -11.49
CA GLY A 76 -12.31 6.95 -12.82
C GLY A 76 -13.77 6.50 -12.81
N THR A 77 -14.33 6.24 -13.99
CA THR A 77 -15.73 5.80 -14.13
C THR A 77 -15.94 4.35 -13.69
N SER A 78 -14.96 3.47 -13.92
CA SER A 78 -15.01 2.05 -13.58
C SER A 78 -14.21 1.69 -12.34
N GLU A 79 -13.27 2.54 -11.91
CA GLU A 79 -12.36 2.25 -10.80
C GLU A 79 -11.91 3.53 -10.10
N ILE A 80 -11.45 3.37 -8.86
CA ILE A 80 -10.77 4.39 -8.09
C ILE A 80 -9.36 3.87 -7.82
N THR A 81 -8.36 4.61 -8.28
CA THR A 81 -6.95 4.26 -8.08
C THR A 81 -6.38 5.10 -6.97
N TYR A 82 -5.81 4.42 -5.96
CA TYR A 82 -5.11 5.01 -4.84
C TYR A 82 -3.63 4.75 -4.99
N MET A 83 -2.77 5.75 -4.77
CA MET A 83 -1.32 5.60 -4.90
C MET A 83 -0.56 6.26 -3.77
N TRP A 84 0.51 5.59 -3.35
CA TRP A 84 1.50 6.07 -2.40
C TRP A 84 2.88 5.90 -3.01
N THR A 85 3.63 6.99 -3.15
CA THR A 85 4.98 6.96 -3.72
C THR A 85 5.95 7.63 -2.76
N ILE A 86 7.06 6.98 -2.45
CA ILE A 86 8.10 7.61 -1.61
C ILE A 86 8.59 8.91 -2.27
N ILE A 87 8.76 9.96 -1.46
CA ILE A 87 9.33 11.22 -1.93
C ILE A 87 10.78 10.98 -2.36
N PRO A 88 11.22 11.47 -3.53
CA PRO A 88 12.61 11.31 -3.97
C PRO A 88 13.61 11.76 -2.90
N GLY A 89 14.60 10.91 -2.62
CA GLY A 89 15.62 11.15 -1.59
C GLY A 89 15.21 10.79 -0.16
N GLN A 90 13.96 10.39 0.08
CA GLN A 90 13.54 9.82 1.35
C GLN A 90 13.77 8.31 1.38
N THR A 91 13.72 7.73 2.58
CA THR A 91 13.77 6.28 2.80
C THR A 91 12.70 5.85 3.78
N ILE A 92 12.23 4.61 3.67
CA ILE A 92 11.37 3.96 4.67
C ILE A 92 12.27 3.03 5.47
N ALA A 93 12.37 3.22 6.78
CA ALA A 93 13.25 2.41 7.61
C ALA A 93 12.70 0.99 7.77
N GLY A 94 13.58 -0.01 7.59
CA GLY A 94 13.27 -1.39 8.00
C GLY A 94 13.32 -1.47 9.52
N SER A 95 12.17 -1.38 10.18
CA SER A 95 12.10 -1.37 11.65
C SER A 95 11.53 -2.67 12.24
N GLY A 96 11.00 -3.56 11.39
CA GLY A 96 10.24 -4.74 11.82
C GLY A 96 8.83 -4.45 12.34
N PHE A 97 8.41 -3.17 12.35
CA PHE A 97 7.03 -2.76 12.57
C PHE A 97 6.31 -2.59 11.23
N PRO A 98 5.04 -3.03 11.13
CA PRO A 98 4.26 -2.84 9.90
C PRO A 98 3.93 -1.36 9.69
N TYR A 99 4.25 -0.86 8.51
CA TYR A 99 3.58 0.31 7.93
C TYR A 99 2.26 -0.15 7.32
N PHE A 100 1.30 0.76 7.18
CA PHE A 100 0.08 0.47 6.45
C PHE A 100 -0.29 1.56 5.47
N ILE A 101 -1.11 1.17 4.51
CA ILE A 101 -1.86 2.05 3.60
C ILE A 101 -3.33 1.64 3.60
N GLU A 102 -4.22 2.62 3.50
CA GLU A 102 -5.66 2.36 3.43
C GLU A 102 -6.32 3.16 2.32
N ALA A 103 -7.07 2.45 1.48
CA ALA A 103 -8.00 3.04 0.52
C ALA A 103 -9.40 3.05 1.12
N GLN A 104 -9.88 4.23 1.50
CA GLN A 104 -11.26 4.41 1.95
C GLN A 104 -12.11 4.94 0.80
N PHE A 105 -13.25 4.31 0.59
CA PHE A 105 -14.25 4.70 -0.40
C PHE A 105 -15.63 4.79 0.23
N GLN A 106 -16.45 5.73 -0.26
CA GLN A 106 -17.84 5.86 0.15
C GLN A 106 -18.69 4.87 -0.64
N LEU A 107 -19.77 4.42 -0.01
CA LEU A 107 -20.76 3.52 -0.57
C LEU A 107 -22.15 4.14 -0.39
N THR A 108 -23.07 3.83 -1.29
CA THR A 108 -24.45 4.33 -1.25
C THR A 108 -25.39 3.36 -0.54
N GLY A 109 -24.92 2.71 0.54
CA GLY A 109 -25.67 1.69 1.27
C GLY A 109 -25.79 0.34 0.54
N GLN A 110 -24.99 0.12 -0.50
CA GLN A 110 -24.81 -1.17 -1.15
C GLN A 110 -23.46 -1.75 -0.75
N ASN A 111 -23.40 -3.07 -0.55
CA ASN A 111 -22.14 -3.75 -0.30
C ASN A 111 -21.28 -3.74 -1.56
N GLN A 112 -19.98 -3.49 -1.37
CA GLN A 112 -18.96 -3.64 -2.40
C GLN A 112 -18.51 -5.10 -2.49
N THR A 113 -18.40 -5.63 -3.70
CA THR A 113 -17.74 -6.92 -3.97
C THR A 113 -16.26 -6.67 -4.20
N VAL A 114 -15.41 -7.17 -3.30
CA VAL A 114 -13.97 -6.86 -3.29
C VAL A 114 -13.09 -7.82 -4.09
N SER A 115 -13.65 -8.93 -4.57
CA SER A 115 -12.88 -9.95 -5.30
C SER A 115 -12.23 -9.46 -6.59
N ASN A 116 -12.68 -8.31 -7.12
CA ASN A 116 -12.12 -7.67 -8.31
C ASN A 116 -11.22 -6.48 -7.97
N ASP A 117 -11.22 -6.06 -6.70
CA ASP A 117 -10.35 -5.01 -6.20
C ASP A 117 -8.93 -5.58 -6.09
N THR A 118 -7.93 -4.75 -6.34
CA THR A 118 -6.53 -5.20 -6.48
C THR A 118 -5.57 -4.33 -5.70
N TYR A 119 -4.43 -4.90 -5.33
CA TYR A 119 -3.28 -4.14 -4.86
C TYR A 119 -2.01 -4.51 -5.63
N SER A 120 -1.12 -3.54 -5.72
CA SER A 120 0.23 -3.70 -6.27
C SER A 120 1.22 -2.89 -5.46
N ILE A 121 2.35 -3.48 -5.09
CA ILE A 121 3.40 -2.85 -4.30
C ILE A 121 4.72 -3.13 -5.00
N VAL A 122 5.43 -2.06 -5.33
CA VAL A 122 6.74 -2.08 -5.95
C VAL A 122 7.72 -1.39 -5.01
N ILE A 123 8.78 -2.09 -4.64
CA ILE A 123 9.82 -1.53 -3.75
C ILE A 123 11.20 -1.77 -4.33
N VAL A 124 12.16 -0.93 -3.93
CA VAL A 124 13.58 -1.15 -4.19
C VAL A 124 14.34 -1.14 -2.87
N ASP A 125 15.01 -2.24 -2.58
CA ASP A 125 15.89 -2.39 -1.41
C ASP A 125 17.22 -1.65 -1.63
N VAL A 126 17.64 -0.86 -0.64
CA VAL A 126 18.95 -0.16 -0.64
C VAL A 126 20.14 -1.11 -0.70
N CYS A 127 19.99 -2.32 -0.18
CA CYS A 127 21.09 -3.28 -0.03
C CYS A 127 21.50 -3.93 -1.35
N TYR A 128 20.55 -4.26 -2.22
CA TYR A 128 20.82 -4.92 -3.50
C TYR A 128 20.38 -4.12 -4.73
N GLY A 129 19.69 -2.99 -4.55
CA GLY A 129 19.03 -2.30 -5.66
C GLY A 129 17.98 -3.17 -6.37
N GLN A 130 17.52 -4.24 -5.72
CA GLN A 130 16.57 -5.17 -6.30
C GLN A 130 15.16 -4.60 -6.22
N THR A 131 14.46 -4.67 -7.35
CA THR A 131 13.03 -4.36 -7.42
C THR A 131 12.24 -5.60 -7.03
N LEU A 132 11.36 -5.45 -6.04
CA LEU A 132 10.38 -6.46 -5.66
C LEU A 132 8.99 -5.96 -6.04
N THR A 133 8.17 -6.85 -6.58
CA THR A 133 6.78 -6.55 -6.94
C THR A 133 5.87 -7.58 -6.30
N GLN A 134 4.93 -7.10 -5.48
CA GLN A 134 3.84 -7.88 -4.93
C GLN A 134 2.52 -7.42 -5.56
N THR A 135 1.67 -8.35 -5.98
CA THR A 135 0.33 -8.07 -6.45
C THR A 135 -0.68 -9.03 -5.83
N GLY A 136 -1.96 -8.66 -5.82
CA GLY A 136 -3.02 -9.54 -5.35
C GLY A 136 -4.40 -8.89 -5.41
N HIS A 137 -5.36 -9.56 -4.77
CA HIS A 137 -6.75 -9.14 -4.64
C HIS A 137 -7.14 -9.04 -3.16
N PHE A 138 -8.25 -8.34 -2.90
CA PHE A 138 -8.87 -8.25 -1.58
C PHE A 138 -9.98 -9.29 -1.37
#